data_AF-A0A4Y2U085-F1
#
_entry.id   AF-A0A4Y2U085-F1
#
_cell.length_a   1.000
_cell.length_b   1.000
_cell.length_c   1.000
_cell.angle_alpha   90.00
_cell.angle_beta   90.00
_cell.angle_gamma   90.00
#
_symmetry.space_group_name_H-M   'P 1'
#
loop_
_entity.id
_entity.type
_entity.pdbx_description
1 polymer ?
#
loop_
_entity_poly.entity_id
_entity_poly.type
_entity_poly.pdbx_seq_one_letter_code
_entity_poly.pdbx_strand_id
1 'polypeptide(L)'
;MLIYVSDICEAKSFTFPNLPPSRKVSSKIGDGSFSMSQSVKSFYQTEIAFPVIDAALNTMDERFKENELDIFQSLKDVTCPNTSKIIKIASIQKVSEAYDLDMEKIKGEIQIFQKMYKKYIDSLPEISTEITELRKRCNFLVEKGSLRYTYFHT
;
A
#
# COMPACT_ATOMS: atom_id res chain seq x y z
N MET A 1 10.39 -11.44 2.97
CA MET A 1 10.31 -12.75 3.65
C MET A 1 10.36 -13.82 2.56
N LEU A 2 11.45 -14.58 2.47
CA LEU A 2 11.60 -15.66 1.47
C LEU A 2 10.80 -16.86 1.97
N ILE A 3 9.75 -17.25 1.25
CA ILE A 3 9.00 -18.47 1.55
C ILE A 3 9.79 -19.62 0.94
N TYR A 4 10.37 -20.48 1.77
CA TYR A 4 11.14 -21.64 1.31
C TYR A 4 10.17 -22.76 0.94
N VAL A 5 10.46 -23.49 -0.15
CA VAL A 5 9.61 -24.59 -0.63
C VAL A 5 9.45 -25.69 0.44
N SER A 6 10.44 -25.84 1.33
CA SER A 6 10.36 -26.74 2.49
C SER A 6 9.21 -26.40 3.43
N ASP A 7 8.96 -25.11 3.65
CA ASP A 7 8.01 -24.64 4.64
C ASP A 7 6.56 -24.90 4.17
N ILE A 8 6.34 -24.83 2.85
CA ILE A 8 5.07 -25.17 2.20
C ILE A 8 4.81 -26.68 2.29
N CYS A 9 5.83 -27.50 2.06
CA CYS A 9 5.71 -28.96 2.12
C CYS A 9 5.34 -29.46 3.51
N GLU A 10 5.95 -28.86 4.55
CA GLU A 10 5.72 -29.22 5.95
C GLU A 10 4.33 -28.78 6.43
N ALA A 11 3.92 -27.54 6.14
CA ALA A 11 2.62 -27.01 6.54
C ALA A 11 1.43 -27.76 5.91
N LYS A 12 1.60 -28.29 4.70
CA LYS A 12 0.54 -28.99 3.95
C LYS A 12 0.57 -30.51 4.14
N SER A 13 1.43 -31.04 5.01
CA SER A 13 1.58 -32.49 5.25
C SER A 13 1.85 -33.28 3.98
N PHE A 14 2.57 -32.71 3.02
CA PHE A 14 2.99 -33.46 1.83
C PHE A 14 4.00 -34.51 2.29
N THR A 15 3.62 -35.79 2.21
CA THR A 15 4.55 -36.89 2.46
C THR A 15 5.70 -36.80 1.45
N PHE A 16 6.93 -36.67 1.96
CA PHE A 16 8.14 -36.78 1.15
C PHE A 16 8.03 -38.03 0.26
N PRO A 17 8.43 -37.93 -1.02
CA PRO A 17 8.37 -39.08 -1.90
C PRO A 17 9.29 -40.17 -1.34
N ASN A 18 8.69 -41.22 -0.78
CA ASN A 18 9.36 -42.49 -0.57
C ASN A 18 9.67 -43.03 -1.96
N LEU A 19 10.87 -42.71 -2.46
CA LEU A 19 11.40 -43.35 -3.65
C LEU A 19 11.27 -44.86 -3.43
N PRO A 20 10.61 -45.61 -4.33
CA PRO A 20 10.51 -47.05 -4.17
C PRO A 20 11.93 -47.59 -4.05
N PRO A 21 12.23 -48.42 -3.02
CA PRO A 21 13.54 -49.02 -2.86
C PRO A 21 13.93 -49.65 -4.18
N SER A 22 15.14 -49.36 -4.66
CA SER A 22 15.69 -49.94 -5.88
C SER A 22 15.66 -51.47 -5.76
N ARG A 23 14.61 -52.10 -6.30
CA ARG A 23 14.52 -53.55 -6.33
C ARG A 23 15.64 -54.05 -7.21
N LYS A 24 16.55 -54.84 -6.63
CA LYS A 24 17.36 -55.79 -7.40
C LYS A 24 16.39 -56.64 -8.21
N VAL A 25 16.50 -56.55 -9.52
CA VAL A 25 15.68 -57.30 -10.48
C VAL A 25 15.86 -58.79 -10.21
N SER A 26 14.77 -59.47 -9.83
CA SER A 26 14.73 -60.94 -9.75
C SER A 26 14.34 -61.49 -11.12
N SER A 27 15.13 -62.42 -11.65
CA SER A 27 15.05 -62.99 -13.00
C SER A 27 13.96 -64.07 -13.16
N LYS A 28 12.74 -63.82 -12.71
CA LYS A 28 11.62 -64.75 -12.96
C LYS A 28 10.55 -64.10 -13.83
N ILE A 29 10.49 -64.61 -15.06
CA ILE A 29 9.44 -64.38 -16.05
C ILE A 29 8.15 -64.93 -15.47
N GLY A 30 7.21 -64.03 -15.16
CA GLY A 30 5.89 -64.34 -14.62
C GLY A 30 4.90 -63.29 -15.12
N ASP A 31 3.96 -63.79 -15.91
CA ASP A 31 2.94 -63.08 -16.68
C ASP A 31 2.00 -62.27 -15.78
N GLY A 32 2.13 -60.95 -15.80
CA GLY A 32 1.32 -60.03 -15.02
C GLY A 32 1.43 -58.63 -15.59
N SER A 33 0.39 -58.20 -16.30
CA SER A 33 0.29 -56.85 -16.86
C SER A 33 0.31 -55.80 -15.75
N PHE A 34 1.48 -55.18 -15.51
CA PHE A 34 1.57 -54.01 -14.65
C PHE A 34 0.87 -52.84 -15.34
N SER A 35 -0.30 -52.48 -14.81
CA SER A 35 -1.05 -51.28 -15.19
C SER A 35 -0.17 -50.04 -15.01
N MET A 36 -0.03 -49.27 -16.10
CA MET A 36 0.53 -47.91 -16.19
C MET A 36 1.39 -47.48 -15.00
N SER A 37 2.69 -47.81 -15.04
CA SER A 37 3.64 -47.03 -14.25
C SER A 37 3.61 -45.61 -14.82
N GLN A 38 2.91 -44.68 -14.17
CA GLN A 38 3.15 -43.26 -14.43
C GLN A 38 4.66 -43.06 -14.36
N SER A 39 5.23 -42.48 -15.42
CA SER A 39 6.64 -42.15 -15.42
C SER A 39 6.92 -41.32 -14.17
N VAL A 40 8.08 -41.53 -13.54
CA VAL A 40 8.51 -40.76 -12.37
C VAL A 40 8.30 -39.26 -12.65
N LYS A 41 8.58 -38.82 -13.87
CA LYS A 41 8.32 -37.46 -14.35
C LYS A 41 6.85 -37.04 -14.24
N SER A 42 5.90 -37.84 -14.73
CA SER A 42 4.46 -37.52 -14.62
C SER A 42 3.98 -37.51 -13.18
N PHE A 43 4.50 -38.39 -12.33
CA PHE A 43 4.17 -38.38 -10.89
C PHE A 43 4.67 -37.10 -10.21
N TYR A 44 5.93 -36.71 -10.42
CA TYR A 44 6.47 -35.44 -9.90
C TYR A 44 5.71 -34.22 -10.42
N GLN A 45 5.26 -34.24 -11.68
CA GLN A 45 4.47 -33.15 -12.25
C GLN A 45 3.10 -33.04 -11.60
N THR A 46 2.35 -34.14 -11.52
CA THR A 46 0.96 -34.14 -11.03
C THR A 46 0.87 -33.98 -9.51
N GLU A 47 1.71 -34.67 -8.75
CA GLU A 47 1.56 -34.76 -7.29
C GLU A 47 2.34 -33.67 -6.53
N ILE A 48 3.30 -33.01 -7.18
CA ILE A 48 4.19 -32.06 -6.52
C ILE A 48 4.23 -30.72 -7.26
N ALA A 49 4.65 -30.71 -8.54
CA ALA A 49 4.89 -29.45 -9.23
C ALA A 49 3.60 -28.63 -9.44
N PHE A 50 2.52 -29.23 -9.95
CA PHE A 50 1.27 -28.51 -10.16
C PHE A 50 0.62 -28.03 -8.86
N PRO A 51 0.50 -28.84 -7.79
CA PRO A 51 -0.01 -28.35 -6.51
C PRO A 51 0.79 -27.20 -5.91
N VAL A 52 2.13 -27.21 -6.05
CA VAL A 52 2.98 -26.11 -5.59
C VAL A 52 2.75 -24.85 -6.43
N ILE A 53 2.62 -24.98 -7.75
CA ILE A 53 2.31 -23.86 -8.64
C ILE A 53 0.92 -23.29 -8.32
N ASP A 54 -0.09 -24.14 -8.15
CA ASP A 54 -1.45 -23.72 -7.80
C ASP A 54 -1.49 -23.04 -6.43
N ALA A 55 -0.76 -23.56 -5.43
CA ALA A 55 -0.64 -22.92 -4.12
C ALA A 55 0.04 -21.54 -4.22
N ALA A 56 1.10 -21.43 -5.03
CA ALA A 56 1.79 -20.16 -5.26
C ALA A 56 0.88 -19.14 -5.97
N LEU A 57 0.14 -19.58 -7.00
CA LEU A 57 -0.82 -18.76 -7.73
C LEU A 57 -1.95 -18.28 -6.83
N ASN A 58 -2.54 -19.15 -6.01
CA ASN A 58 -3.58 -18.78 -5.05
C ASN A 58 -3.05 -17.78 -4.01
N THR A 59 -1.84 -17.99 -3.50
CA THR A 59 -1.21 -17.05 -2.56
C THR A 59 -0.95 -15.68 -3.21
N MET A 60 -0.56 -15.66 -4.48
CA MET A 60 -0.41 -14.41 -5.23
C MET A 60 -1.77 -13.73 -5.42
N ASP A 61 -2.80 -14.46 -5.83
CA ASP A 61 -4.15 -13.94 -6.05
C ASP A 61 -4.79 -13.40 -4.75
N GLU A 62 -4.59 -14.07 -3.62
CA GLU A 62 -4.99 -13.59 -2.28
C GLU A 62 -4.28 -12.29 -1.91
N ARG A 63 -2.96 -12.20 -2.12
CA ARG A 63 -2.19 -10.97 -1.85
C ARG A 63 -2.54 -9.83 -2.80
N PHE A 64 -2.94 -10.10 -4.04
CA PHE A 64 -3.46 -9.08 -4.94
C PHE A 64 -4.89 -8.65 -4.59
N LYS A 65 -5.69 -9.53 -3.95
CA LYS A 65 -7.02 -9.19 -3.41
C LYS A 65 -6.95 -8.39 -2.12
N GLU A 66 -5.88 -8.52 -1.32
CA GLU A 66 -5.50 -7.56 -0.28
C GLU A 66 -5.15 -6.22 -0.96
N ASN A 67 -6.20 -5.51 -1.35
CA ASN A 67 -6.09 -4.42 -2.30
C ASN A 67 -5.46 -3.20 -1.59
N GLU A 68 -4.14 -3.04 -1.72
CA GLU A 68 -3.43 -1.87 -1.19
C GLU A 68 -4.07 -0.56 -1.68
N LEU A 69 -4.76 -0.57 -2.83
CA LEU A 69 -5.54 0.57 -3.34
C LEU A 69 -6.59 1.08 -2.34
N ASP A 70 -7.23 0.19 -1.60
CA ASP A 70 -8.19 0.56 -0.56
C ASP A 70 -7.49 1.23 0.62
N ILE A 71 -6.34 0.70 1.03
CA ILE A 71 -5.49 1.30 2.06
C ILE A 71 -4.98 2.66 1.59
N PHE A 72 -4.50 2.81 0.36
CA PHE A 72 -4.06 4.07 -0.22
C PHE A 72 -5.19 5.09 -0.33
N GLN A 73 -6.40 4.65 -0.72
CA GLN A 73 -7.56 5.53 -0.78
C GLN A 73 -7.97 5.96 0.64
N SER A 74 -7.95 5.05 1.60
CA SER A 74 -8.21 5.35 3.01
C SER A 74 -7.15 6.29 3.59
N LEU A 75 -5.89 6.10 3.24
CA LEU A 75 -4.76 6.95 3.61
C LEU A 75 -4.93 8.36 3.02
N LYS A 76 -5.31 8.46 1.75
CA LYS A 76 -5.64 9.73 1.08
C LYS A 76 -6.82 10.43 1.77
N ASP A 77 -7.85 9.69 2.17
CA ASP A 77 -9.02 10.24 2.86
C ASP A 77 -8.65 10.83 4.23
N VAL A 78 -7.73 10.21 4.98
CA VAL A 78 -7.29 10.70 6.31
C VAL A 78 -6.23 11.80 6.23
N THR A 79 -5.34 11.78 5.23
CA THR A 79 -4.24 12.75 5.08
C THR A 79 -4.62 14.01 4.30
N CYS A 80 -5.58 13.90 3.39
CA CYS A 80 -6.11 15.01 2.63
C CYS A 80 -7.61 15.20 2.95
N PRO A 81 -7.94 15.60 4.18
CA PRO A 81 -9.31 15.90 4.53
C PRO A 81 -9.75 17.13 3.74
N ASN A 82 -10.48 16.90 2.66
CA ASN A 82 -11.22 17.96 1.99
C ASN A 82 -12.12 18.61 3.04
N THR A 83 -12.01 19.93 3.22
CA THR A 83 -12.71 20.69 4.27
C THR A 83 -14.24 20.50 4.28
N SER A 84 -14.81 19.98 3.20
CA SER A 84 -16.24 19.67 3.06
C SER A 84 -16.62 18.21 3.34
N LYS A 85 -15.67 17.27 3.39
CA LYS A 85 -15.98 15.84 3.56
C LYS A 85 -15.67 15.39 4.98
N ILE A 86 -16.70 14.89 5.67
CA ILE A 86 -16.55 14.14 6.91
C ILE A 86 -15.67 12.93 6.61
N ILE A 87 -14.56 12.80 7.32
CA ILE A 87 -13.68 11.64 7.19
C ILE A 87 -14.45 10.41 7.62
N LYS A 88 -14.44 9.39 6.77
CA LYS A 88 -15.15 8.15 7.02
C LYS A 88 -14.42 7.38 8.11
N ILE A 89 -15.15 6.95 9.14
CA ILE A 89 -14.63 6.10 10.22
C ILE A 89 -14.03 4.81 9.65
N ALA A 90 -14.65 4.26 8.60
CA ALA A 90 -14.13 3.09 7.89
C ALA A 90 -12.71 3.31 7.32
N SER A 91 -12.39 4.53 6.84
CA SER A 91 -11.05 4.84 6.34
C SER A 91 -10.04 4.93 7.49
N ILE A 92 -10.44 5.47 8.64
CA ILE A 92 -9.59 5.51 9.85
C ILE A 92 -9.32 4.09 10.35
N GLN A 93 -10.36 3.25 10.39
CA GLN A 93 -10.26 1.86 10.81
C GLN A 93 -9.30 1.07 9.89
N LYS A 94 -9.42 1.22 8.57
CA LYS A 94 -8.52 0.54 7.62
C LYS A 94 -7.05 0.95 7.79
N VAL A 95 -6.79 2.24 8.00
CA VAL A 95 -5.43 2.73 8.26
C VAL A 95 -4.92 2.23 9.61
N SER A 96 -5.79 2.19 10.62
CA SER A 96 -5.47 1.63 11.94
C SER A 96 -5.08 0.16 11.86
N GLU A 97 -5.88 -0.66 11.19
CA GLU A 97 -5.62 -2.11 11.00
C GLU A 97 -4.37 -2.37 10.14
N ALA A 98 -4.20 -1.63 9.04
CA ALA A 98 -3.09 -1.85 8.11
C ALA A 98 -1.71 -1.50 8.70
N TYR A 99 -1.63 -0.55 9.63
CA TYR A 99 -0.38 -0.04 10.19
C TYR A 99 -0.24 -0.26 11.71
N ASP A 100 -1.17 -1.01 12.32
CA ASP A 100 -1.23 -1.27 13.77
C ASP A 100 -1.17 0.02 14.60
N LEU A 101 -2.03 0.98 14.24
CA LEU A 101 -2.07 2.32 14.84
C LEU A 101 -3.33 2.50 15.69
N ASP A 102 -3.22 3.23 16.80
CA ASP A 102 -4.38 3.54 17.65
C ASP A 102 -5.40 4.45 16.94
N MET A 103 -6.65 3.99 16.88
CA MET A 103 -7.73 4.66 16.14
C MET A 103 -8.07 6.04 16.71
N GLU A 104 -8.09 6.18 18.03
CA GLU A 104 -8.42 7.44 18.69
C GLU A 104 -7.28 8.46 18.56
N LYS A 105 -6.03 7.99 18.54
CA LYS A 105 -4.86 8.81 18.23
C LYS A 105 -4.92 9.36 16.81
N ILE A 106 -5.19 8.51 15.81
CA ILE A 106 -5.34 8.96 14.41
C ILE A 106 -6.43 10.04 14.32
N LYS A 107 -7.59 9.77 14.92
CA LYS A 107 -8.73 10.70 14.94
C LYS A 107 -8.39 12.02 15.63
N GLY A 108 -7.66 11.99 16.74
CA GLY A 108 -7.20 13.18 17.45
C GLY A 108 -6.25 14.05 16.62
N GLU A 109 -5.24 13.42 16.00
CA GLU A 109 -4.26 14.12 15.14
C GLU A 109 -4.94 14.78 13.93
N ILE A 110 -5.85 14.07 13.28
CA ILE A 110 -6.65 14.61 12.18
C ILE A 110 -7.44 15.85 12.62
N GLN A 111 -8.10 15.81 13.79
CA GLN A 111 -8.87 16.95 14.29
C GLN A 111 -7.98 18.15 14.57
N ILE A 112 -6.78 17.93 15.11
CA ILE A 112 -5.79 18.98 15.32
C ILE A 112 -5.38 19.58 13.98
N PHE A 113 -5.04 18.73 13.00
CA PHE A 113 -4.65 19.16 11.66
C PHE A 113 -5.77 19.98 10.97
N GLN A 114 -7.02 19.52 11.03
CA GLN A 114 -8.18 20.23 10.49
C GLN A 114 -8.36 21.61 11.15
N LYS A 115 -8.19 21.70 12.48
CA LYS A 115 -8.27 22.99 13.20
C LYS A 115 -7.15 23.94 12.78
N MET A 116 -5.93 23.45 12.62
CA MET A 116 -4.80 24.27 12.15
C MET A 116 -5.04 24.76 10.72
N TYR A 117 -5.47 23.87 9.82
CA TYR A 117 -5.74 24.21 8.44
C TYR A 117 -6.87 25.23 8.31
N LYS A 118 -7.96 25.06 9.08
CA LYS A 118 -9.06 26.03 9.11
C LYS A 118 -8.58 27.42 9.57
N LYS A 119 -7.81 27.50 10.66
CA LYS A 119 -7.24 28.77 11.13
C LYS A 119 -6.39 29.46 10.06
N TYR A 120 -5.60 28.68 9.31
CA TYR A 120 -4.81 29.19 8.21
C TYR A 120 -5.69 29.72 7.06
N ILE A 121 -6.71 28.97 6.64
CA ILE A 121 -7.65 29.42 5.59
C ILE A 121 -8.39 30.69 6.03
N ASP A 122 -8.84 30.74 7.28
CA ASP A 122 -9.56 31.88 7.83
C ASP A 122 -8.68 33.15 7.95
N SER A 123 -7.35 33.00 8.04
CA SER A 123 -6.41 34.14 8.06
C SER A 123 -5.96 34.62 6.67
N LEU A 124 -6.24 33.86 5.60
CA LEU A 124 -5.88 34.27 4.23
C LEU A 124 -6.48 35.62 3.80
N PRO A 125 -7.74 35.97 4.11
CA PRO A 125 -8.31 37.27 3.76
C PRO A 125 -7.60 38.43 4.47
N GLU A 126 -7.23 38.26 5.74
CA GLU A 126 -6.51 39.26 6.53
C GLU A 126 -5.12 39.51 5.93
N ILE A 127 -4.36 38.44 5.68
CA ILE A 127 -3.04 38.51 5.01
C ILE A 127 -3.15 39.16 3.64
N SER A 128 -4.18 38.81 2.84
CA SER A 128 -4.42 39.41 1.53
C SER A 128 -4.69 40.91 1.62
N THR A 129 -5.44 41.33 2.65
CA THR A 129 -5.76 42.74 2.91
C THR A 129 -4.50 43.51 3.31
N GLU A 130 -3.70 42.97 4.22
CA GLU A 130 -2.43 43.56 4.64
C GLU A 130 -1.46 43.76 3.47
N ILE A 131 -1.29 42.74 2.61
CA ILE A 131 -0.45 42.82 1.40
C ILE A 131 -0.94 43.94 0.48
N THR A 132 -2.26 44.06 0.31
CA THR A 132 -2.87 45.08 -0.53
C THR A 132 -2.62 46.49 0.03
N GLU A 133 -2.72 46.66 1.34
CA GLU A 133 -2.47 47.95 2.00
C GLU A 133 -0.99 48.35 1.97
N LEU A 134 -0.10 47.39 2.23
CA LEU A 134 1.35 47.59 2.07
C LEU A 134 1.70 48.03 0.65
N ARG A 135 1.12 47.39 -0.37
CA ARG A 135 1.33 47.78 -1.77
C ARG A 135 0.88 49.21 -2.04
N LYS A 136 -0.25 49.64 -1.49
CA LYS A 136 -0.72 51.05 -1.60
C LYS A 136 0.27 52.02 -0.96
N ARG A 137 0.76 51.72 0.25
CA ARG A 137 1.73 52.56 0.96
C ARG A 137 3.06 52.67 0.20
N CYS A 138 3.56 51.57 -0.36
CA CYS A 138 4.76 51.56 -1.20
C CYS A 138 4.57 52.42 -2.46
N ASN A 139 3.46 52.26 -3.17
CA ASN A 139 3.18 53.06 -4.37
C ASN A 139 3.13 54.57 -4.06
N PHE A 140 2.47 54.96 -2.96
CA PHE A 140 2.44 56.34 -2.52
C PHE A 140 3.84 56.91 -2.23
N LEU A 141 4.71 56.13 -1.57
CA LEU A 141 6.08 56.54 -1.28
C LEU A 141 6.91 56.71 -2.56
N VAL A 142 6.72 55.83 -3.55
CA VAL A 142 7.36 55.96 -4.87
C VAL A 142 6.92 57.24 -5.58
N GLU A 143 5.61 57.52 -5.61
CA GLU A 143 5.07 58.76 -6.20
C GLU A 143 5.60 60.02 -5.52
N LYS A 144 5.62 60.05 -4.18
CA LYS A 144 6.13 61.19 -3.40
C LYS A 144 7.65 61.34 -3.50
N GLY A 145 8.39 60.24 -3.61
CA GLY A 145 9.82 60.24 -3.88
C GLY A 145 10.15 60.82 -5.25
N SER A 146 9.45 60.39 -6.30
CA SER A 146 9.58 60.94 -7.66
C SER A 146 9.20 62.42 -7.75
N LEU A 147 8.17 62.86 -7.02
CA LEU A 147 7.81 64.28 -6.92
C LEU A 147 8.95 65.09 -6.26
N ARG A 148 9.58 64.60 -5.19
CA ARG A 148 10.70 65.35 -4.59
C ARG A 148 11.88 65.50 -5.56
N TYR A 149 12.26 64.48 -6.31
CA TYR A 149 13.39 64.58 -7.25
C TYR A 149 13.16 65.56 -8.42
N THR A 150 11.91 65.77 -8.83
CA THR A 150 11.58 66.71 -9.92
C THR A 150 11.58 68.17 -9.49
N TYR A 151 11.25 68.46 -8.23
CA TYR A 151 11.25 69.84 -7.69
C TYR A 151 12.64 70.36 -7.24
N PHE A 152 13.65 69.50 -7.09
CA PHE A 152 15.02 69.90 -6.74
C PHE A 152 15.97 70.05 -7.95
N HIS A 153 15.47 69.84 -9.18
CA HIS A 153 16.26 69.91 -10.43
C HIS A 153 15.70 70.88 -11.48
N THR A 154 14.86 71.82 -11.06
CA THR A 154 14.44 73.00 -11.86
C THR A 154 14.82 74.27 -11.12
#